data_AF-A0ABD4RW95-F1
#
_entry.id   AF-A0ABD4RW95-F1
#
_cell.length_a   1.000
_cell.length_b   1.000
_cell.length_c   1.000
_cell.angle_alpha   90.00
_cell.angle_beta   90.00
_cell.angle_gamma   90.00
#
_symmetry.space_group_name_H-M   'P 1'
#
loop_
_entity.id
_entity.type
_entity.pdbx_description
1 polymer ?
#
loop_
_entity_poly.entity_id
_entity_poly.type
_entity_poly.pdbx_seq_one_letter_code
_entity_poly.pdbx_strand_id
1 'polypeptide(L)'
;MELLKDSRKKEWFWIENSLIDNLDLSTYEKMIYIVLVRHLDDESTCFPKKSTIAKEAGCSEATVKRTINSLEEKKLIKRVFRKDKKTGINTSNLYYVASSKLGAHTEPRFTQNPGGAHTEPRGGSDRPANNTHINNTQLTNNIYSPAEQKEGKTNDKVIHKRIIDYLNEKVDKSFKSTTKKTRDLINARLKEGFVEEDFYKVIDNKVHTWLEDDKMNVYLRPETIFGNKFESYLNEVPRMAKNGNESVKQNKEVSKNKFANFEQTFTQYSNKELDEIIKKSQKAKFEK
;
A
#
# COMPACT_ATOMS: atom_id res chain seq x y z
N MET A 1 18.68 -39.51 33.76
CA MET A 1 19.13 -38.87 32.52
C MET A 1 18.67 -37.43 32.57
N GLU A 2 19.58 -36.49 32.78
CA GLU A 2 19.21 -35.07 32.87
C GLU A 2 18.89 -34.52 31.48
N LEU A 3 17.73 -33.88 31.34
CA LEU A 3 17.30 -33.27 30.08
C LEU A 3 17.86 -31.85 30.00
N LEU A 4 18.62 -31.59 28.94
CA LEU A 4 19.22 -30.29 28.66
C LEU A 4 18.14 -29.20 28.59
N LYS A 5 18.13 -28.26 29.54
CA LYS A 5 17.24 -27.11 29.51
C LYS A 5 17.72 -26.10 28.46
N ASP A 6 16.83 -25.80 27.50
CA ASP A 6 17.01 -24.73 26.52
C ASP A 6 17.03 -23.36 27.24
N SER A 7 18.20 -22.72 27.26
CA SER A 7 18.46 -21.46 27.98
C SER A 7 18.44 -20.22 27.08
N ARG A 8 17.95 -20.33 25.84
CA ARG A 8 17.97 -19.23 24.86
C ARG A 8 17.01 -18.10 25.25
N LYS A 9 17.51 -16.88 25.33
CA LYS A 9 16.69 -15.65 25.34
C LYS A 9 16.06 -15.46 23.96
N LYS A 10 14.78 -15.80 23.78
CA LYS A 10 14.03 -15.62 22.51
C LYS A 10 12.79 -14.72 22.62
N GLU A 11 12.68 -13.96 23.70
CA GLU A 11 11.52 -13.09 23.94
C GLU A 11 11.50 -11.85 23.03
N TRP A 12 12.67 -11.27 22.74
CA TRP A 12 12.80 -9.99 22.06
C TRP A 12 14.01 -9.96 21.11
N PHE A 13 13.92 -9.16 20.06
CA PHE A 13 14.94 -8.99 19.01
C PHE A 13 14.90 -7.56 18.47
N TRP A 14 16.01 -7.07 17.91
CA TRP A 14 16.09 -5.76 17.29
C TRP A 14 15.66 -5.81 15.81
N ILE A 15 15.03 -4.74 15.34
CA ILE A 15 14.74 -4.45 13.93
C ILE A 15 15.26 -3.04 13.66
N GLU A 16 15.73 -2.77 12.45
CA GLU A 16 16.15 -1.43 12.06
C GLU A 16 14.94 -0.55 11.75
N ASN A 17 14.88 0.67 12.31
CA ASN A 17 13.78 1.60 12.05
C ASN A 17 13.56 1.86 10.55
N SER A 18 14.65 1.91 9.77
CA SER A 18 14.63 2.02 8.32
C SER A 18 13.82 0.92 7.61
N LEU A 19 13.62 -0.26 8.19
CA LEU A 19 12.67 -1.26 7.65
C LEU A 19 11.21 -0.82 7.82
N ILE A 20 10.88 -0.22 8.96
CA ILE A 20 9.54 0.24 9.30
C ILE A 20 9.19 1.50 8.51
N ASP A 21 10.16 2.41 8.40
CA ASP A 21 10.04 3.71 7.72
C ASP A 21 10.06 3.58 6.19
N ASN A 22 10.62 2.51 5.62
CA ASN A 22 10.69 2.29 4.18
C ASN A 22 9.27 2.12 3.58
N LEU A 23 8.84 3.09 2.76
CA LEU A 23 7.52 3.11 2.12
C LEU A 23 7.42 2.16 0.91
N ASP A 24 8.54 1.76 0.31
CA ASP A 24 8.60 0.83 -0.82
C ASP A 24 8.36 -0.63 -0.42
N LEU A 25 8.32 -0.93 0.89
CA LEU A 25 7.99 -2.26 1.42
C LEU A 25 6.53 -2.36 1.83
N SER A 26 5.81 -3.28 1.18
CA SER A 26 4.45 -3.65 1.57
C SER A 26 4.39 -4.28 2.97
N THR A 27 3.22 -4.26 3.59
CA THR A 27 2.98 -4.86 4.91
C THR A 27 3.46 -6.30 5.00
N TYR A 28 3.22 -7.13 3.97
CA TYR A 28 3.69 -8.52 3.97
C TYR A 28 5.21 -8.65 3.84
N GLU A 29 5.87 -7.76 3.09
CA GLU A 29 7.34 -7.73 3.00
C GLU A 29 7.97 -7.37 4.34
N LYS A 30 7.47 -6.31 5.01
CA LYS A 30 7.89 -5.95 6.38
C LYS A 30 7.66 -7.12 7.34
N MET A 31 6.46 -7.69 7.38
CA MET A 31 6.13 -8.80 8.29
C MET A 31 6.97 -10.06 8.03
N ILE A 32 7.21 -10.44 6.78
CA ILE A 32 8.01 -11.63 6.46
C ILE A 32 9.50 -11.38 6.73
N TYR A 33 10.03 -10.19 6.45
CA TYR A 33 11.38 -9.82 6.85
C TYR A 33 11.52 -9.88 8.38
N ILE A 34 10.57 -9.31 9.14
CA ILE A 34 10.53 -9.37 10.61
C ILE A 34 10.53 -10.82 11.13
N VAL A 35 9.74 -11.70 10.51
CA VAL A 35 9.73 -13.13 10.86
C VAL A 35 11.08 -13.79 10.54
N LEU A 36 11.72 -13.48 9.40
CA LEU A 36 13.06 -14.00 9.09
C LEU A 36 14.10 -13.52 10.11
N VAL A 37 14.07 -12.23 10.50
CA VAL A 37 14.93 -11.65 11.56
C VAL A 37 14.72 -12.37 12.89
N ARG A 38 13.48 -12.67 13.28
CA ARG A 38 13.13 -13.42 14.51
C ARG A 38 13.75 -14.83 14.55
N HIS A 39 14.02 -15.43 13.38
CA HIS A 39 14.63 -16.76 13.24
C HIS A 39 16.13 -16.74 12.92
N LEU A 40 16.78 -15.57 12.93
CA LEU A 40 18.22 -15.47 12.67
C LEU A 40 19.06 -16.20 13.73
N ASP A 41 20.17 -16.76 13.26
CA ASP A 41 21.31 -17.19 14.05
C ASP A 41 22.41 -16.12 14.10
N ASP A 42 23.48 -16.40 14.84
CA ASP A 42 24.61 -15.50 15.03
C ASP A 42 25.42 -15.26 13.73
N GLU A 43 25.17 -16.04 12.66
CA GLU A 43 25.80 -15.90 11.33
C GLU A 43 24.93 -15.08 10.36
N SER A 44 23.85 -14.44 10.83
CA SER A 44 22.87 -13.71 10.00
C SER A 44 22.16 -14.60 8.95
N THR A 45 22.03 -15.89 9.25
CA THR A 45 21.25 -16.84 8.45
C THR A 45 20.01 -17.34 9.19
N CYS A 46 19.00 -17.81 8.46
CA CYS A 46 17.89 -18.55 9.04
C CYS A 46 17.34 -19.57 8.05
N PHE A 47 16.62 -20.58 8.54
CA PHE A 47 16.03 -21.63 7.70
C PHE A 47 14.61 -22.07 8.08
N PRO A 48 13.70 -21.16 8.48
CA PRO A 48 12.31 -21.52 8.77
C PRO A 48 11.61 -22.13 7.54
N LYS A 49 10.70 -23.08 7.79
CA LYS A 49 9.85 -23.65 6.73
C LYS A 49 8.88 -22.60 6.23
N LYS A 50 8.46 -22.69 4.96
CA LYS A 50 7.47 -21.76 4.38
C LYS A 50 6.14 -21.77 5.15
N SER A 51 5.72 -22.93 5.65
CA SER A 51 4.59 -23.09 6.56
C SER A 51 4.78 -22.39 7.91
N THR A 52 6.00 -22.39 8.47
CA THR A 52 6.34 -21.63 9.69
C THR A 52 6.24 -20.13 9.44
N ILE A 53 6.85 -19.63 8.35
CA ILE A 53 6.77 -18.21 7.96
C ILE A 53 5.31 -17.80 7.73
N ALA A 54 4.54 -18.63 7.02
CA ALA A 54 3.11 -18.40 6.75
C ALA A 54 2.29 -18.26 8.03
N LYS A 55 2.48 -19.20 8.98
CA LYS A 55 1.79 -19.20 10.28
C LYS A 55 2.15 -17.96 11.12
N GLU A 56 3.42 -17.59 11.19
CA GLU A 56 3.88 -16.47 12.02
C GLU A 56 3.58 -15.09 11.39
N ALA A 57 3.63 -14.98 10.06
CA ALA A 57 3.25 -13.76 9.33
C ALA A 57 1.73 -13.65 9.08
N GLY A 58 0.93 -14.60 9.56
CA GLY A 58 -0.53 -14.59 9.40
C GLY A 58 -1.03 -14.64 7.95
N CYS A 59 -0.29 -15.29 7.04
CA CYS A 59 -0.57 -15.25 5.60
C CYS A 59 -0.42 -16.62 4.91
N SER A 60 -0.85 -16.73 3.65
CA SER A 60 -0.77 -18.00 2.90
C SER A 60 0.67 -18.33 2.46
N GLU A 61 1.02 -19.61 2.28
CA GLU A 61 2.31 -19.99 1.68
C GLU A 61 2.51 -19.42 0.25
N ALA A 62 1.43 -19.17 -0.48
CA ALA A 62 1.46 -18.50 -1.77
C ALA A 62 1.78 -16.98 -1.66
N THR A 63 1.43 -16.35 -0.53
CA THR A 63 1.89 -15.00 -0.16
C THR A 63 3.37 -15.06 0.19
N VAL A 64 3.77 -15.95 1.10
CA VAL A 64 5.18 -16.17 1.49
C VAL A 64 6.09 -16.38 0.28
N LYS A 65 5.71 -17.23 -0.67
CA LYS A 65 6.48 -17.48 -1.90
C LYS A 65 6.64 -16.21 -2.75
N ARG A 66 5.60 -15.39 -2.88
CA ARG A 66 5.65 -14.13 -3.65
C ARG A 66 6.49 -13.08 -2.95
N THR A 67 6.27 -12.87 -1.65
CA THR A 67 7.01 -11.92 -0.84
C THR A 67 8.51 -12.23 -0.77
N ILE A 68 8.89 -13.51 -0.64
CA ILE A 68 10.31 -13.91 -0.66
C ILE A 68 10.98 -13.58 -2.00
N ASN A 69 10.26 -13.67 -3.13
CA ASN A 69 10.81 -13.23 -4.41
C ASN A 69 11.03 -11.71 -4.40
N SER A 70 10.03 -10.93 -3.98
CA SER A 70 10.12 -9.46 -3.97
C SER A 70 11.20 -8.93 -3.02
N LEU A 71 11.38 -9.55 -1.85
CA LEU A 71 12.48 -9.24 -0.93
C LEU A 71 13.87 -9.60 -1.49
N GLU A 72 13.97 -10.61 -2.35
CA GLU A 72 15.21 -11.00 -3.04
C GLU A 72 15.53 -10.07 -4.22
N GLU A 73 14.50 -9.67 -4.98
CA GLU A 73 14.59 -8.61 -6.00
C GLU A 73 15.05 -7.27 -5.40
N LYS A 74 14.53 -6.92 -4.21
CA LYS A 74 14.94 -5.75 -3.41
C LYS A 74 16.27 -5.93 -2.66
N LYS A 75 16.97 -7.06 -2.84
CA LYS A 75 18.27 -7.39 -2.22
C LYS A 75 18.30 -7.38 -0.68
N LEU A 76 17.13 -7.42 -0.04
CA LEU A 76 16.99 -7.48 1.42
C LEU A 76 17.19 -8.90 1.98
N ILE A 77 16.95 -9.92 1.15
CA ILE A 77 17.29 -11.31 1.46
C ILE A 77 17.95 -12.01 0.27
N LYS A 78 18.65 -13.10 0.53
CA LYS A 78 19.14 -14.04 -0.49
C LYS A 78 18.78 -15.46 -0.08
N ARG A 79 18.14 -16.24 -0.96
CA ARG A 79 17.78 -17.63 -0.66
C ARG A 79 18.82 -18.63 -1.22
N VAL A 80 19.01 -19.74 -0.51
CA VAL A 80 19.75 -20.91 -1.00
C VAL A 80 18.93 -22.17 -0.74
N PHE A 81 18.80 -23.02 -1.77
CA PHE A 81 18.10 -24.29 -1.64
C PHE A 81 18.96 -25.30 -0.88
N ARG A 82 18.43 -25.87 0.20
CA ARG A 82 19.09 -26.93 0.97
C ARG A 82 18.50 -28.29 0.61
N LYS A 83 19.37 -29.29 0.41
CA LYS A 83 18.97 -30.70 0.25
C LYS A 83 19.45 -31.52 1.45
N ASP A 84 18.65 -32.49 1.87
CA ASP A 84 19.10 -33.50 2.81
C ASP A 84 20.11 -34.44 2.12
N LYS A 85 21.26 -34.66 2.76
CA LYS A 85 22.34 -35.52 2.24
C LYS A 85 21.94 -37.00 2.19
N LYS A 86 20.96 -37.43 3.01
CA LYS A 86 20.52 -38.84 3.07
C LYS A 86 19.44 -39.17 2.04
N THR A 87 18.43 -38.31 1.91
CA THR A 87 17.28 -38.55 1.03
C THR A 87 17.36 -37.84 -0.32
N GLY A 88 18.25 -36.85 -0.48
CA GLY A 88 18.31 -35.98 -1.67
C GLY A 88 17.15 -34.99 -1.81
N ILE A 89 16.16 -35.05 -0.91
CA ILE A 89 14.94 -34.24 -0.94
C ILE A 89 15.26 -32.81 -0.52
N ASN A 90 14.57 -31.84 -1.14
CA ASN A 90 14.64 -30.43 -0.74
C ASN A 90 14.09 -30.24 0.68
N THR A 91 14.89 -29.62 1.53
CA THR A 91 14.52 -29.22 2.90
C THR A 91 14.03 -27.76 2.91
N SER A 92 13.93 -27.11 4.09
CA SER A 92 13.67 -25.66 4.10
C SER A 92 14.81 -24.89 3.43
N ASN A 93 14.48 -23.80 2.77
CA ASN A 93 15.49 -22.89 2.22
C ASN A 93 16.35 -22.33 3.36
N LEU A 94 17.63 -22.06 3.07
CA LEU A 94 18.43 -21.11 3.83
C LEU A 94 18.13 -19.69 3.32
N TYR A 95 18.07 -18.72 4.22
CA TYR A 95 17.94 -17.31 3.91
C TYR A 95 19.07 -16.55 4.60
N TYR A 96 19.76 -15.72 3.85
CA TYR A 96 20.64 -14.67 4.37
C TYR A 96 19.82 -13.39 4.41
N VAL A 97 19.85 -12.66 5.52
CA VAL A 97 19.11 -11.41 5.69
C VAL A 97 20.09 -10.24 5.68
N ALA A 98 19.89 -9.27 4.80
CA ALA A 98 20.74 -8.09 4.70
C ALA A 98 20.17 -6.93 5.55
N SER A 99 21.06 -6.15 6.18
CA SER A 99 20.71 -4.89 6.83
C SER A 99 20.21 -3.87 5.80
N SER A 100 19.13 -3.19 6.14
CA SER A 100 18.53 -2.11 5.34
C SER A 100 19.38 -0.83 5.29
N LYS A 101 20.47 -0.75 6.08
CA LYS A 101 21.43 0.37 6.04
C LYS A 101 22.27 0.42 4.77
N LEU A 102 22.26 -0.62 3.95
CA LEU A 102 22.99 -0.65 2.67
C LEU A 102 22.24 0.11 1.56
N GLY A 103 22.03 1.41 1.81
CA GLY A 103 21.27 2.33 0.96
C GLY A 103 21.26 3.78 1.44
N ALA A 104 22.09 4.14 2.43
CA ALA A 104 22.26 5.55 2.78
C ALA A 104 22.84 6.31 1.58
N HIS A 105 22.07 7.26 1.03
CA HIS A 105 22.45 8.06 -0.13
C HIS A 105 23.72 8.88 0.14
N THR A 106 24.88 8.35 -0.21
CA THR A 106 26.05 9.16 -0.55
C THR A 106 25.93 9.60 -2.00
N GLU A 107 24.94 10.47 -2.27
CA GLU A 107 25.03 11.36 -3.42
C GLU A 107 26.28 12.24 -3.24
N PRO A 108 27.18 12.34 -4.23
CA PRO A 108 28.31 13.25 -4.16
C PRO A 108 27.78 14.69 -4.03
N ARG A 109 28.18 15.40 -2.97
CA ARG A 109 27.94 16.84 -2.84
C ARG A 109 28.63 17.58 -3.99
N PHE A 110 27.89 17.88 -5.06
CA PHE A 110 28.26 18.95 -5.96
C PHE A 110 27.82 20.28 -5.34
N THR A 111 28.81 21.08 -4.97
CA THR A 111 28.65 22.44 -4.44
C THR A 111 27.98 23.34 -5.47
N GLN A 112 27.02 24.15 -5.03
CA GLN A 112 26.34 25.12 -5.89
C GLN A 112 27.25 26.30 -6.29
N ASN A 113 26.86 26.93 -7.41
CA ASN A 113 27.15 28.31 -7.85
C ASN A 113 28.47 28.58 -8.62
N PRO A 114 28.51 29.64 -9.48
CA PRO A 114 27.45 30.06 -10.41
C PRO A 114 27.95 30.59 -11.79
N GLY A 115 27.05 30.65 -12.78
CA GLY A 115 27.11 31.62 -13.91
C GLY A 115 27.44 31.07 -15.31
N GLY A 116 26.88 31.69 -16.36
CA GLY A 116 27.38 31.58 -17.75
C GLY A 116 26.37 31.21 -18.87
N ALA A 117 25.60 32.21 -19.33
CA ALA A 117 24.99 32.43 -20.66
C ALA A 117 24.93 31.35 -21.78
N HIS A 118 23.77 31.30 -22.48
CA HIS A 118 23.48 31.14 -23.94
C HIS A 118 24.42 30.28 -24.84
N THR A 119 23.98 29.41 -25.77
CA THR A 119 22.99 29.58 -26.87
C THR A 119 22.49 28.25 -27.49
N GLU A 120 21.31 28.25 -28.12
CA GLU A 120 20.84 27.29 -29.15
C GLU A 120 20.97 27.90 -30.58
N PRO A 121 20.61 27.25 -31.73
CA PRO A 121 20.56 25.82 -32.10
C PRO A 121 21.12 25.51 -33.54
N ARG A 122 21.24 24.22 -33.95
CA ARG A 122 21.24 23.63 -35.34
C ARG A 122 21.77 22.18 -35.30
N GLY A 123 21.42 21.21 -36.15
CA GLY A 123 20.41 21.13 -37.23
C GLY A 123 20.72 19.97 -38.22
N GLY A 124 19.73 19.12 -38.57
CA GLY A 124 19.88 17.95 -39.46
C GLY A 124 20.76 16.81 -38.91
N SER A 125 20.77 15.56 -39.39
CA SER A 125 19.74 14.73 -40.07
C SER A 125 20.07 13.24 -39.72
N ASP A 126 19.39 12.16 -40.13
CA ASP A 126 18.36 11.95 -41.14
C ASP A 126 17.50 10.68 -40.84
N ARG A 127 16.62 10.27 -41.77
CA ARG A 127 15.97 8.94 -41.83
C ARG A 127 15.81 8.49 -43.29
N PRO A 128 15.81 7.18 -43.53
CA PRO A 128 14.74 6.63 -44.37
C PRO A 128 14.02 5.45 -43.69
N ALA A 129 12.72 5.36 -43.94
CA ALA A 129 11.88 4.24 -43.57
C ALA A 129 11.56 3.41 -44.82
N ASN A 130 11.53 2.08 -44.70
CA ASN A 130 10.94 1.20 -45.71
C ASN A 130 9.77 0.42 -45.08
N ASN A 131 8.57 0.69 -45.55
CA ASN A 131 7.38 -0.11 -45.28
C ASN A 131 7.35 -1.33 -46.21
N THR A 132 6.92 -2.49 -45.71
CA THR A 132 6.07 -3.38 -46.54
C THR A 132 5.05 -4.13 -45.68
N HIS A 133 3.79 -4.09 -46.13
CA HIS A 133 2.69 -4.87 -45.59
C HIS A 133 2.72 -6.29 -46.16
N ILE A 134 2.60 -7.34 -45.33
CA ILE A 134 1.96 -8.59 -45.73
C ILE A 134 1.37 -9.29 -44.51
N ASN A 135 0.04 -9.43 -44.50
CA ASN A 135 -0.68 -10.31 -43.59
C ASN A 135 -0.90 -11.67 -44.27
N ASN A 136 -0.93 -12.72 -43.44
CA ASN A 136 -1.76 -13.94 -43.55
C ASN A 136 -0.99 -15.26 -43.68
N THR A 137 -0.81 -15.94 -42.54
CA THR A 137 -1.03 -17.39 -42.45
C THR A 137 -1.31 -17.77 -41.00
N GLN A 138 -2.42 -18.47 -40.76
CA GLN A 138 -2.71 -19.16 -39.50
C GLN A 138 -2.01 -20.53 -39.51
N LEU A 139 -1.46 -20.98 -38.38
CA LEU A 139 -1.60 -22.36 -37.82
C LEU A 139 -0.59 -22.66 -36.69
N THR A 140 -1.13 -22.74 -35.46
CA THR A 140 -0.86 -23.74 -34.40
C THR A 140 0.57 -24.16 -33.96
N ASN A 141 0.77 -24.04 -32.64
CA ASN A 141 1.41 -24.98 -31.72
C ASN A 141 2.96 -25.07 -31.56
N ASN A 142 3.42 -24.41 -30.49
CA ASN A 142 4.26 -24.95 -29.41
C ASN A 142 5.82 -24.91 -29.52
N ILE A 143 6.44 -24.87 -28.32
CA ILE A 143 7.85 -25.12 -27.95
C ILE A 143 8.87 -23.96 -28.12
N TYR A 144 9.14 -23.27 -27.00
CA TYR A 144 10.43 -22.66 -26.55
C TYR A 144 11.14 -21.68 -27.54
N SER A 145 11.13 -20.35 -27.37
CA SER A 145 11.97 -19.53 -26.46
C SER A 145 11.97 -18.07 -27.03
N PRO A 146 12.63 -17.02 -26.47
CA PRO A 146 13.24 -16.84 -25.15
C PRO A 146 12.55 -15.71 -24.34
N ALA A 147 13.12 -15.39 -23.18
CA ALA A 147 12.65 -14.29 -22.33
C ALA A 147 13.08 -12.92 -22.88
N GLU A 148 12.15 -11.95 -22.91
CA GLU A 148 12.41 -10.55 -22.55
C GLU A 148 11.10 -9.73 -22.39
N GLN A 149 11.12 -8.75 -21.49
CA GLN A 149 10.14 -7.64 -21.31
C GLN A 149 8.67 -7.98 -20.95
N LYS A 150 8.40 -8.41 -19.70
CA LYS A 150 7.03 -8.42 -19.11
C LYS A 150 6.91 -8.04 -17.62
N GLU A 151 7.85 -7.26 -17.05
CA GLU A 151 7.83 -6.98 -15.59
C GLU A 151 6.82 -5.90 -15.14
N GLY A 152 6.52 -4.88 -15.96
CA GLY A 152 5.53 -3.84 -15.57
C GLY A 152 4.05 -4.28 -15.60
N LYS A 153 3.67 -5.20 -16.51
CA LYS A 153 2.25 -5.48 -16.80
C LYS A 153 1.48 -6.23 -15.70
N THR A 154 2.16 -6.80 -14.71
CA THR A 154 1.54 -7.54 -13.61
C THR A 154 1.09 -6.61 -12.50
N ASN A 155 1.95 -5.71 -12.01
CA ASN A 155 1.65 -4.82 -10.90
C ASN A 155 0.49 -3.86 -11.24
N ASP A 156 0.54 -3.24 -12.43
CA ASP A 156 -0.55 -2.45 -13.01
C ASP A 156 -1.91 -3.16 -12.89
N LYS A 157 -1.98 -4.44 -13.28
CA LYS A 157 -3.23 -5.21 -13.27
C LYS A 157 -3.76 -5.45 -11.86
N VAL A 158 -2.89 -5.50 -10.84
CA VAL A 158 -3.32 -5.63 -9.45
C VAL A 158 -3.83 -4.27 -8.92
N ILE A 159 -3.13 -3.16 -9.18
CA ILE A 159 -3.57 -1.81 -8.79
C ILE A 159 -4.94 -1.47 -9.39
N HIS A 160 -5.10 -1.64 -10.71
CA HIS A 160 -6.38 -1.45 -11.39
C HIS A 160 -7.52 -2.30 -10.80
N LYS A 161 -7.21 -3.50 -10.32
CA LYS A 161 -8.19 -4.38 -9.68
C LYS A 161 -8.57 -3.84 -8.31
N ARG A 162 -7.61 -3.54 -7.43
CA ARG A 162 -7.89 -3.09 -6.05
C ARG A 162 -8.72 -1.80 -6.01
N ILE A 163 -8.35 -0.79 -6.81
CA ILE A 163 -9.08 0.50 -6.88
C ILE A 163 -10.54 0.30 -7.33
N ILE A 164 -10.78 -0.56 -8.32
CA ILE A 164 -12.12 -0.77 -8.87
C ILE A 164 -12.96 -1.72 -8.02
N ASP A 165 -12.35 -2.75 -7.43
CA ASP A 165 -13.04 -3.63 -6.47
C ASP A 165 -13.50 -2.82 -5.25
N TYR A 166 -12.68 -1.87 -4.74
CA TYR A 166 -13.07 -0.96 -3.66
C TYR A 166 -14.21 0.00 -4.06
N LEU A 167 -14.16 0.59 -5.26
CA LEU A 167 -15.28 1.40 -5.76
C LEU A 167 -16.57 0.56 -5.81
N ASN A 168 -16.49 -0.64 -6.38
CA ASN A 168 -17.61 -1.56 -6.52
C ASN A 168 -18.26 -1.90 -5.16
N GLU A 169 -17.43 -2.22 -4.16
CA GLU A 169 -17.85 -2.48 -2.77
C GLU A 169 -18.59 -1.29 -2.15
N LYS A 170 -18.12 -0.06 -2.39
CA LYS A 170 -18.67 1.17 -1.79
C LYS A 170 -19.99 1.66 -2.40
N VAL A 171 -20.29 1.30 -3.65
CA VAL A 171 -21.47 1.84 -4.38
C VAL A 171 -22.46 0.77 -4.86
N ASP A 172 -22.23 -0.49 -4.47
CA ASP A 172 -22.97 -1.69 -4.91
C ASP A 172 -23.12 -1.78 -6.45
N LYS A 173 -21.98 -1.67 -7.16
CA LYS A 173 -21.91 -1.76 -8.63
C LYS A 173 -20.79 -2.72 -9.07
N SER A 174 -20.79 -3.11 -10.34
CA SER A 174 -19.88 -4.13 -10.89
C SER A 174 -19.05 -3.63 -12.09
N PHE A 175 -18.30 -2.54 -11.89
CA PHE A 175 -17.38 -2.01 -12.90
C PHE A 175 -16.21 -2.97 -13.16
N LYS A 176 -15.76 -3.04 -14.42
CA LYS A 176 -14.66 -3.92 -14.85
C LYS A 176 -13.32 -3.20 -14.81
N SER A 177 -12.41 -3.67 -13.94
CA SER A 177 -10.99 -3.25 -13.86
C SER A 177 -10.15 -3.58 -15.10
N THR A 178 -10.65 -4.46 -15.97
CA THR A 178 -9.98 -4.87 -17.23
C THR A 178 -10.24 -3.93 -18.40
N THR A 179 -11.24 -3.05 -18.32
CA THR A 179 -11.63 -2.14 -19.41
C THR A 179 -10.52 -1.14 -19.72
N LYS A 180 -10.14 -1.00 -21.00
CA LYS A 180 -9.07 -0.08 -21.44
C LYS A 180 -9.25 1.34 -20.89
N LYS A 181 -10.42 1.94 -21.07
CA LYS A 181 -10.71 3.32 -20.63
C LYS A 181 -10.56 3.52 -19.11
N THR A 182 -11.00 2.55 -18.30
CA THR A 182 -10.80 2.55 -16.84
C THR A 182 -9.32 2.50 -16.47
N ARG A 183 -8.54 1.63 -17.13
CA ARG A 183 -7.10 1.51 -16.92
C ARG A 183 -6.34 2.77 -17.35
N ASP A 184 -6.70 3.34 -18.50
CA ASP A 184 -6.07 4.55 -19.03
C ASP A 184 -6.24 5.74 -18.07
N LEU A 185 -7.41 5.89 -17.46
CA LEU A 185 -7.68 6.94 -16.47
C LEU A 185 -6.87 6.76 -15.19
N ILE A 186 -6.80 5.54 -14.65
CA ILE A 186 -6.00 5.24 -13.45
C ILE A 186 -4.51 5.45 -13.75
N ASN A 187 -4.01 4.91 -14.86
CA ASN A 187 -2.63 5.10 -15.31
C ASN A 187 -2.27 6.58 -15.56
N ALA A 188 -3.22 7.41 -16.01
CA ALA A 188 -2.99 8.85 -16.15
C ALA A 188 -2.70 9.51 -14.80
N ARG A 189 -3.50 9.22 -13.76
CA ARG A 189 -3.28 9.77 -12.40
C ARG A 189 -2.02 9.21 -11.74
N LEU A 190 -1.72 7.92 -11.91
CA LEU A 190 -0.44 7.33 -11.45
C LEU A 190 0.77 8.02 -12.12
N LYS A 191 0.66 8.38 -13.41
CA LYS A 191 1.71 9.12 -14.13
C LYS A 191 1.80 10.60 -13.72
N GLU A 192 0.71 11.21 -13.28
CA GLU A 192 0.68 12.56 -12.69
C GLU A 192 1.29 12.60 -11.28
N GLY A 193 1.56 11.45 -10.66
CA GLY A 193 2.23 11.34 -9.36
C GLY A 193 1.33 10.97 -8.18
N PHE A 194 0.04 10.72 -8.41
CA PHE A 194 -0.89 10.26 -7.38
C PHE A 194 -0.63 8.80 -7.00
N VAL A 195 -0.80 8.47 -5.72
CA VAL A 195 -0.61 7.11 -5.18
C VAL A 195 -1.93 6.35 -5.10
N GLU A 196 -1.90 5.04 -4.82
CA GLU A 196 -3.11 4.20 -4.77
C GLU A 196 -4.12 4.69 -3.70
N GLU A 197 -3.61 5.18 -2.59
CA GLU A 197 -4.35 5.73 -1.45
C GLU A 197 -5.18 6.97 -1.84
N ASP A 198 -4.71 7.78 -2.79
CA ASP A 198 -5.44 8.95 -3.29
C ASP A 198 -6.73 8.53 -4.00
N PHE A 199 -6.72 7.39 -4.72
CA PHE A 199 -7.93 6.88 -5.35
C PHE A 199 -8.96 6.43 -4.32
N TYR A 200 -8.54 5.78 -3.24
CA TYR A 200 -9.44 5.40 -2.14
C TYR A 200 -10.06 6.64 -1.48
N LYS A 201 -9.26 7.68 -1.23
CA LYS A 201 -9.75 8.95 -0.68
C LYS A 201 -10.72 9.68 -1.62
N VAL A 202 -10.45 9.70 -2.94
CA VAL A 202 -11.39 10.24 -3.95
C VAL A 202 -12.70 9.44 -3.99
N ILE A 203 -12.62 8.10 -3.89
CA ILE A 203 -13.81 7.24 -3.81
C ILE A 203 -14.61 7.60 -2.57
N ASP A 204 -14.02 7.59 -1.38
CA ASP A 204 -14.74 7.88 -0.12
C ASP A 204 -15.35 9.30 -0.11
N ASN A 205 -14.63 10.32 -0.57
CA ASN A 205 -15.14 11.68 -0.72
C ASN A 205 -16.37 11.76 -1.64
N LYS A 206 -16.38 11.02 -2.76
CA LYS A 206 -17.50 11.00 -3.71
C LYS A 206 -18.64 10.11 -3.28
N VAL A 207 -18.37 8.97 -2.67
CA VAL A 207 -19.39 8.11 -2.05
C VAL A 207 -20.15 8.91 -0.99
N HIS A 208 -19.43 9.57 -0.08
CA HIS A 208 -20.03 10.38 0.98
C HIS A 208 -20.87 11.56 0.46
N THR A 209 -20.50 12.17 -0.68
CA THR A 209 -21.21 13.34 -1.21
C THR A 209 -22.28 13.03 -2.25
N TRP A 210 -22.19 11.90 -2.97
CA TRP A 210 -23.05 11.59 -4.11
C TRP A 210 -23.85 10.28 -3.99
N LEU A 211 -23.56 9.38 -3.03
CA LEU A 211 -24.30 8.11 -2.95
C LEU A 211 -25.77 8.32 -2.55
N GLU A 212 -26.01 9.24 -1.61
CA GLU A 212 -27.36 9.57 -1.08
C GLU A 212 -28.13 10.59 -1.94
N ASP A 213 -27.49 11.20 -2.94
CA ASP A 213 -28.14 12.13 -3.88
C ASP A 213 -28.55 11.37 -5.15
N ASP A 214 -29.85 11.17 -5.33
CA ASP A 214 -30.46 10.49 -6.48
C ASP A 214 -29.94 10.96 -7.85
N LYS A 215 -29.61 12.24 -7.98
CA LYS A 215 -29.11 12.83 -9.23
C LYS A 215 -27.61 12.58 -9.38
N MET A 216 -26.86 12.62 -8.29
CA MET A 216 -25.40 12.54 -8.32
C MET A 216 -24.85 11.11 -8.28
N ASN A 217 -25.58 10.14 -7.71
CA ASN A 217 -25.19 8.73 -7.64
C ASN A 217 -24.89 8.11 -9.02
N VAL A 218 -25.60 8.57 -10.07
CA VAL A 218 -25.39 8.17 -11.47
C VAL A 218 -23.95 8.46 -11.96
N TYR A 219 -23.27 9.43 -11.34
CA TYR A 219 -21.90 9.84 -11.65
C TYR A 219 -20.82 9.11 -10.82
N LEU A 220 -21.21 8.23 -9.89
CA LEU A 220 -20.28 7.31 -9.20
C LEU A 220 -19.84 6.19 -10.14
N ARG A 221 -18.95 6.54 -11.07
CA ARG A 221 -18.36 5.69 -12.11
C ARG A 221 -16.89 6.03 -12.32
N PRO A 222 -16.01 5.07 -12.66
CA PRO A 222 -14.57 5.32 -12.86
C PRO A 222 -14.27 6.47 -13.82
N GLU A 223 -15.06 6.61 -14.89
CA GLU A 223 -14.88 7.66 -15.89
C GLU A 223 -15.06 9.08 -15.35
N THR A 224 -15.92 9.24 -14.34
CA THR A 224 -16.26 10.54 -13.80
C THR A 224 -15.41 10.89 -12.59
N ILE A 225 -15.11 9.93 -11.71
CA ILE A 225 -14.32 10.17 -10.50
C ILE A 225 -12.80 10.19 -10.76
N PHE A 226 -12.30 9.48 -11.78
CA PHE A 226 -10.88 9.51 -12.19
C PHE A 226 -10.59 10.42 -13.40
N GLY A 227 -11.60 11.17 -13.85
CA GLY A 227 -11.48 12.20 -14.88
C GLY A 227 -10.71 13.43 -14.41
N ASN A 228 -10.72 14.50 -15.22
CA ASN A 228 -9.87 15.69 -15.05
C ASN A 228 -10.08 16.51 -13.75
N LYS A 229 -11.04 16.12 -12.90
CA LYS A 229 -11.31 16.74 -11.60
C LYS A 229 -10.75 15.93 -10.42
N PHE A 230 -9.95 14.89 -10.68
CA PHE A 230 -9.41 13.98 -9.65
C PHE A 230 -8.77 14.71 -8.46
N GLU A 231 -7.83 15.63 -8.72
CA GLU A 231 -7.16 16.42 -7.67
C GLU A 231 -8.15 17.29 -6.87
N SER A 232 -9.12 17.91 -7.56
CA SER A 232 -10.19 18.66 -6.89
C SER A 232 -11.02 17.77 -5.97
N TYR A 233 -11.28 16.51 -6.36
CA TYR A 233 -12.02 15.55 -5.56
C TYR A 233 -11.20 14.99 -4.39
N LEU A 234 -9.88 14.89 -4.56
CA LEU A 234 -8.93 14.46 -3.53
C LEU A 234 -8.81 15.50 -2.40
N ASN A 235 -8.94 16.78 -2.77
CA ASN A 235 -8.85 17.94 -1.89
C ASN A 235 -10.23 18.48 -1.44
N GLU A 236 -11.33 17.83 -1.81
CA GLU A 236 -12.64 18.14 -1.25
C GLU A 236 -12.66 17.82 0.25
N VAL A 237 -12.95 18.84 1.06
CA VAL A 237 -13.31 18.63 2.46
C VAL A 237 -14.69 17.96 2.51
N PRO A 238 -14.86 16.82 3.20
CA PRO A 238 -16.19 16.29 3.49
C PRO A 238 -17.00 17.40 4.16
N ARG A 239 -18.16 17.73 3.59
CA ARG A 239 -19.10 18.64 4.26
C ARG A 239 -19.70 17.90 5.45
N MET A 240 -18.97 17.88 6.57
CA MET A 240 -19.58 17.69 7.87
C MET A 240 -20.82 18.57 7.91
N ALA A 241 -21.97 17.96 8.25
CA ALA A 241 -23.25 18.62 8.20
C ALA A 241 -23.13 20.00 8.85
N LYS A 242 -23.47 21.05 8.10
CA LYS A 242 -23.52 22.38 8.67
C LYS A 242 -24.58 22.33 9.77
N ASN A 243 -24.14 22.38 11.03
CA ASN A 243 -24.95 22.83 12.15
C ASN A 243 -25.20 24.33 11.95
N GLY A 244 -25.97 24.64 10.91
CA GLY A 244 -26.55 25.95 10.66
C GLY A 244 -27.74 26.09 11.58
N ASN A 245 -27.55 26.86 12.65
CA ASN A 245 -28.67 27.46 13.35
C ASN A 245 -29.41 28.37 12.36
N GLU A 246 -30.59 27.95 11.89
CA GLU A 246 -31.77 28.82 11.80
C GLU A 246 -33.05 28.05 11.43
N SER A 247 -34.03 28.08 12.33
CA SER A 247 -35.46 27.80 12.09
C SER A 247 -35.86 26.44 11.47
N VAL A 248 -35.72 25.35 12.23
CA VAL A 248 -36.62 24.19 12.09
C VAL A 248 -37.74 24.30 13.13
N LYS A 249 -38.98 24.41 12.67
CA LYS A 249 -40.17 24.37 13.54
C LYS A 249 -40.27 23.01 14.24
N GLN A 250 -40.68 23.04 15.50
CA GLN A 250 -40.90 21.82 16.29
C GLN A 250 -41.94 20.92 15.61
N ASN A 251 -41.60 19.65 15.44
CA ASN A 251 -42.45 18.54 15.88
C ASN A 251 -41.57 17.31 16.14
N LYS A 252 -41.74 16.72 17.31
CA LYS A 252 -40.79 15.78 17.92
C LYS A 252 -41.53 14.57 18.47
N GLU A 253 -41.59 13.50 17.69
CA GLU A 253 -41.81 12.15 18.20
C GLU A 253 -40.73 11.22 17.67
N VAL A 254 -39.80 10.85 18.54
CA VAL A 254 -38.82 9.79 18.31
C VAL A 254 -38.92 8.83 19.47
N SER A 255 -39.16 7.56 19.16
CA SER A 255 -39.34 6.49 20.14
C SER A 255 -38.10 6.30 21.04
N LYS A 256 -38.34 6.00 22.32
CA LYS A 256 -37.30 5.79 23.33
C LYS A 256 -36.59 4.44 23.14
N ASN A 257 -35.52 4.42 22.35
CA ASN A 257 -34.62 3.26 22.29
C ASN A 257 -33.44 3.39 23.26
N LYS A 258 -33.10 2.27 23.92
CA LYS A 258 -32.30 2.13 25.15
C LYS A 258 -30.80 2.51 25.06
N PHE A 259 -30.35 3.13 23.98
CA PHE A 259 -28.94 3.40 23.68
C PHE A 259 -28.56 4.89 23.63
N ALA A 260 -29.51 5.81 23.85
CA ALA A 260 -29.31 7.26 23.68
C ALA A 260 -28.40 7.97 24.73
N ASN A 261 -27.86 7.25 25.72
CA ASN A 261 -27.16 7.85 26.87
C ASN A 261 -25.62 7.96 26.73
N PHE A 262 -25.00 7.50 25.64
CA PHE A 262 -23.54 7.50 25.53
C PHE A 262 -22.96 8.88 25.13
N GLU A 263 -23.59 9.61 24.20
CA GLU A 263 -23.08 10.91 23.72
C GLU A 263 -23.47 12.12 24.57
N GLN A 264 -24.42 11.99 25.51
CA GLN A 264 -24.90 13.11 26.32
C GLN A 264 -23.90 13.59 27.40
N THR A 265 -22.81 12.86 27.65
CA THR A 265 -21.84 13.20 28.70
C THR A 265 -20.80 14.23 28.30
N PHE A 266 -20.54 14.40 26.99
CA PHE A 266 -19.54 15.35 26.47
C PHE A 266 -20.09 16.73 26.09
N THR A 267 -21.42 16.87 25.96
CA THR A 267 -22.08 18.15 25.64
C THR A 267 -22.53 18.94 26.86
N GLN A 268 -22.41 18.37 28.06
CA GLN A 268 -22.80 19.03 29.32
C GLN A 268 -21.78 20.05 29.82
N TYR A 269 -20.51 19.95 29.42
CA TYR A 269 -19.42 20.82 29.88
C TYR A 269 -18.90 21.70 28.75
N SER A 270 -18.72 22.98 29.04
CA SER A 270 -17.98 23.91 28.20
C SER A 270 -16.53 23.47 28.03
N ASN A 271 -15.90 23.78 26.88
CA ASN A 271 -14.47 23.53 26.66
C ASN A 271 -13.59 24.10 27.79
N LYS A 272 -13.99 25.23 28.39
CA LYS A 272 -13.29 25.81 29.55
C LYS A 272 -13.40 24.96 30.83
N GLU A 273 -14.55 24.32 31.05
CA GLU A 273 -14.79 23.45 32.20
C GLU A 273 -14.05 22.12 32.05
N LEU A 274 -13.97 21.59 30.82
CA LEU A 274 -13.15 20.42 30.50
C LEU A 274 -11.65 20.68 30.78
N ASP A 275 -11.11 21.84 30.37
CA ASP A 275 -9.73 22.24 30.68
C ASP A 275 -9.46 22.34 32.19
N GLU A 276 -10.42 22.84 32.99
CA GLU A 276 -10.28 22.88 34.45
C GLU A 276 -10.33 21.49 35.09
N ILE A 277 -11.22 20.60 34.63
CA ILE A 277 -11.29 19.20 35.08
C ILE A 277 -9.98 18.46 34.76
N ILE A 278 -9.43 18.66 33.55
CA ILE A 278 -8.16 18.07 33.12
C ILE A 278 -7.00 18.59 33.97
N LYS A 279 -6.89 19.91 34.20
CA LYS A 279 -5.86 20.51 35.07
C LYS A 279 -5.95 20.00 36.51
N LYS A 280 -7.16 19.88 37.07
CA LYS A 280 -7.38 19.37 38.43
C LYS A 280 -6.98 17.89 38.56
N SER A 281 -7.30 17.08 37.55
CA SER A 281 -6.91 15.66 37.46
C SER A 281 -5.39 15.47 37.32
N GLN A 282 -4.73 16.32 36.52
CA GLN A 282 -3.27 16.29 36.38
C GLN A 282 -2.56 16.73 37.67
N LYS A 283 -3.02 17.82 38.32
CA LYS A 283 -2.42 18.27 39.58
C LYS A 283 -2.45 17.18 40.66
N ALA A 284 -3.58 16.48 40.81
CA ALA A 284 -3.73 15.37 41.76
C ALA A 284 -2.82 14.15 41.49
N LYS A 285 -2.20 14.04 40.30
CA LYS A 285 -1.25 12.97 39.95
C LYS A 285 0.21 13.29 40.26
N PHE A 286 0.56 14.54 40.58
CA PHE A 286 1.94 14.98 40.82
C PHE A 286 2.18 15.54 42.23
N GLU A 287 1.22 15.37 43.15
CA GLU A 287 1.25 15.85 44.54
C GLU A 287 1.33 14.67 45.55
N LYS A 288 2.05 13.59 45.18
CA LYS A 288 2.38 12.42 46.01
C LYS A 288 3.82 11.96 45.78
#